data_AF-A0A5H2WZC0-F1
#
_entry.id   AF-A0A5H2WZC0-F1
#
_cell.length_a   1.000
_cell.length_b   1.000
_cell.length_c   1.000
_cell.angle_alpha   90.00
_cell.angle_beta   90.00
_cell.angle_gamma   90.00
#
_symmetry.space_group_name_H-M   'P 1'
#
loop_
_entity.id
_entity.type
_entity.pdbx_description
1 polymer ?
#
loop_
_entity_poly.entity_id
_entity_poly.type
_entity_poly.pdbx_seq_one_letter_code
_entity_poly.pdbx_strand_id
1 'polypeptide(L)'
;VQLKLEGFGIGFFNFLSFFFVTVAQFFMVCQYGQKLITISEDLALCAYKNRWYNGSQTYKILLFNIIARAQKPVKLTARGFQPISLATFQIVMTMTYRVFAVLQRALD
;
A
#
# COMPACT_ATOMS: atom_id res chain seq x y z
N VAL A 1 -35.87 -21.53 14.74
CA VAL A 1 -35.55 -21.53 13.29
C VAL A 1 -36.35 -20.43 12.56
N GLN A 2 -36.33 -19.18 13.04
CA GLN A 2 -37.06 -18.06 12.41
C GLN A 2 -36.23 -16.77 12.22
N LEU A 3 -34.89 -16.85 12.31
CA LEU A 3 -34.00 -15.73 11.94
C LEU A 3 -33.46 -15.87 10.52
N LYS A 4 -34.28 -16.40 9.61
CA LYS A 4 -33.87 -16.67 8.23
C LYS A 4 -34.99 -16.15 7.34
N LEU A 5 -34.73 -15.01 6.67
CA LEU A 5 -35.31 -14.57 5.39
C LEU A 5 -35.85 -13.13 5.29
N GLU A 6 -35.78 -12.28 6.31
CA GLU A 6 -36.02 -10.82 6.12
C GLU A 6 -34.72 -10.00 5.95
N GLY A 7 -33.56 -10.60 6.25
CA GLY A 7 -32.24 -9.95 6.20
C GLY A 7 -31.52 -10.03 4.85
N PHE A 8 -32.04 -10.78 3.87
CA PHE A 8 -31.56 -10.76 2.47
C PHE A 8 -32.12 -9.52 1.74
N GLY A 9 -32.26 -8.40 2.45
CA GLY A 9 -32.77 -7.14 1.92
C GLY A 9 -31.65 -6.29 1.33
N ILE A 10 -32.05 -5.18 0.69
CA ILE A 10 -31.18 -4.13 0.15
C ILE A 10 -30.08 -3.70 1.14
N GLY A 11 -30.35 -3.75 2.45
CA GLY A 11 -29.38 -3.44 3.50
C GLY A 11 -28.14 -4.34 3.52
N PHE A 12 -28.29 -5.65 3.27
CA PHE A 12 -27.16 -6.57 3.19
C PHE A 12 -26.28 -6.27 1.96
N PHE A 13 -26.90 -6.02 0.81
CA PHE A 13 -26.19 -5.63 -0.41
C PHE A 13 -25.46 -4.29 -0.25
N ASN A 14 -26.08 -3.32 0.43
CA ASN A 14 -25.44 -2.05 0.75
C ASN A 14 -24.20 -2.26 1.64
N PHE A 15 -24.31 -3.04 2.72
CA PHE A 15 -23.18 -3.35 3.59
C PHE A 15 -22.03 -4.01 2.83
N LEU A 16 -22.33 -5.03 2.01
CA LEU A 16 -21.33 -5.73 1.20
C LEU A 16 -20.64 -4.79 0.20
N SER A 17 -21.41 -3.92 -0.45
CA SER A 17 -20.90 -2.90 -1.37
C SER A 17 -19.95 -1.93 -0.65
N PHE A 18 -20.37 -1.37 0.48
CA PHE A 18 -19.51 -0.48 1.27
C PHE A 18 -18.23 -1.15 1.73
N PHE A 19 -18.31 -2.38 2.25
CA PHE A 19 -17.14 -3.14 2.66
C PHE A 19 -16.16 -3.34 1.50
N PHE A 20 -16.65 -3.77 0.34
CA PHE A 20 -15.81 -4.01 -0.83
C PHE A 20 -15.16 -2.72 -1.35
N VAL A 21 -15.92 -1.61 -1.40
CA VAL A 21 -15.41 -0.30 -1.81
C VAL A 21 -14.31 0.17 -0.87
N THR A 22 -14.49 0.06 0.45
CA THR A 22 -13.46 0.48 1.42
C THR A 22 -12.19 -0.38 1.30
N VAL A 23 -12.33 -1.70 1.15
CA VAL A 23 -11.17 -2.59 0.95
C VAL A 23 -10.44 -2.26 -0.36
N ALA A 24 -11.19 -2.01 -1.45
CA ALA A 24 -10.61 -1.64 -2.74
C ALA A 24 -9.87 -0.29 -2.68
N GLN A 25 -10.43 0.71 -2.02
CA GLN A 25 -9.78 2.00 -1.80
C GLN A 25 -8.47 1.84 -1.03
N PHE A 26 -8.49 1.07 0.06
CA PHE A 26 -7.29 0.82 0.86
C PHE A 26 -6.22 0.04 0.07
N PHE A 27 -6.64 -0.95 -0.71
CA PHE A 27 -5.76 -1.71 -1.61
C PHE A 27 -5.08 -0.80 -2.65
N MET A 28 -5.85 0.09 -3.29
CA MET A 28 -5.31 1.04 -4.27
C MET A 28 -4.21 1.90 -3.64
N VAL A 29 -4.44 2.48 -2.46
CA VAL A 29 -3.44 3.29 -1.75
C VAL A 29 -2.16 2.49 -1.47
N CYS A 30 -2.29 1.24 -1.02
CA CYS A 30 -1.13 0.38 -0.75
C CYS A 30 -0.37 -0.01 -2.03
N GLN A 31 -1.07 -0.23 -3.14
CA GLN A 31 -0.46 -0.50 -4.45
C GLN A 31 0.33 0.70 -4.97
N TYR A 32 -0.22 1.91 -4.88
CA TYR A 32 0.50 3.12 -5.27
C TYR A 32 1.72 3.38 -4.37
N GLY A 33 1.60 3.14 -3.05
CA GLY A 33 2.71 3.20 -2.12
C GLY A 33 3.84 2.24 -2.50
N GLN A 34 3.51 0.99 -2.84
CA GLN A 34 4.49 0.00 -3.27
C GLN A 34 5.18 0.40 -4.59
N LYS A 35 4.40 0.84 -5.59
CA LYS A 35 4.96 1.32 -6.87
C LYS A 35 5.91 2.49 -6.67
N LEU A 36 5.56 3.43 -5.78
CA LEU A 36 6.42 4.57 -5.47
C LEU A 36 7.75 4.13 -4.86
N ILE A 37 7.75 3.16 -3.95
CA ILE A 37 8.97 2.59 -3.36
C ILE A 37 9.83 1.94 -4.45
N THR A 38 9.24 1.08 -5.29
CA THR A 38 9.97 0.39 -6.38
C THR A 38 10.57 1.38 -7.38
N ILE A 39 9.81 2.41 -7.80
CA ILE A 39 10.32 3.45 -8.70
C ILE A 39 11.44 4.26 -8.03
N SER A 40 11.32 4.56 -6.74
CA SER A 40 12.36 5.29 -6.00
C SER A 40 13.67 4.51 -5.93
N GLU A 41 13.60 3.18 -5.78
CA GLU A 41 14.77 2.29 -5.79
C GLU A 41 15.39 2.18 -7.18
N ASP A 42 14.57 2.02 -8.22
CA ASP A 42 15.03 1.90 -9.60
C ASP A 42 15.57 3.22 -10.18
N LEU A 43 15.08 4.36 -9.71
CA LEU A 43 15.55 5.68 -10.14
C LEU A 43 17.07 5.85 -9.91
N ALA A 44 17.60 5.35 -8.78
CA ALA A 44 19.03 5.41 -8.50
C ALA A 44 19.84 4.59 -9.52
N LEU A 45 19.35 3.40 -9.87
CA LEU A 45 19.98 2.52 -10.84
C LEU A 45 19.93 3.11 -12.25
N CYS A 46 18.78 3.64 -12.66
CA CYS A 46 18.59 4.29 -13.95
C CYS A 46 19.45 5.54 -14.11
N ALA A 47 19.54 6.36 -13.05
CA ALA A 47 20.42 7.52 -13.01
C ALA A 47 21.90 7.13 -13.20
N TYR A 48 22.34 6.04 -12.55
CA TYR A 48 23.71 5.53 -12.70
C TYR A 48 24.01 4.98 -14.10
N LYS A 49 23.05 4.29 -14.72
CA LYS A 49 23.19 3.69 -16.07
C LYS A 49 23.20 4.71 -17.20
N ASN A 50 22.86 5.98 -16.94
CA ASN A 50 22.91 7.03 -17.94
C ASN A 50 24.36 7.36 -18.35
N ARG A 51 24.58 7.93 -19.54
CA ARG A 51 25.89 8.45 -20.02
C ARG A 51 26.28 9.75 -19.31
N TRP A 52 26.26 9.74 -17.98
CA TRP A 52 26.46 10.92 -17.13
C TRP A 52 27.84 11.56 -17.27
N TYR A 53 28.83 10.76 -17.69
CA TYR A 53 30.20 11.20 -17.93
C TYR A 53 30.32 12.18 -19.12
N ASN A 54 29.40 12.12 -20.10
CA ASN A 54 29.34 13.02 -21.25
C ASN A 54 28.63 14.36 -20.94
N GLY A 55 28.04 14.52 -19.75
CA GLY A 55 27.33 15.75 -19.36
C GLY A 55 28.25 16.87 -18.86
N SER A 56 27.67 18.07 -18.72
CA SER A 56 28.35 19.21 -18.07
C SER A 56 28.64 18.93 -16.59
N GLN A 57 29.58 19.68 -16.00
CA GLN A 57 29.92 19.53 -14.58
C GLN A 57 28.69 19.73 -13.67
N THR A 58 27.83 20.70 -14.00
CA THR A 58 26.56 20.95 -13.29
C THR A 58 25.62 19.73 -13.34
N TYR A 59 25.56 19.04 -14.48
CA TYR A 59 24.75 17.83 -14.64
C TYR A 59 25.23 16.70 -13.73
N LYS A 60 26.55 16.50 -13.63
CA LYS A 60 27.17 15.47 -12.79
C LYS A 60 26.88 15.69 -11.30
N ILE A 61 26.99 16.92 -10.83
CA ILE A 61 26.70 17.30 -9.43
C ILE A 61 25.21 17.07 -9.12
N LEU A 62 24.31 17.49 -10.01
CA LEU A 62 22.88 17.27 -9.84
C LEU A 62 22.53 15.78 -9.76
N LEU A 63 23.09 14.98 -10.67
CA LEU A 63 22.86 13.54 -10.71
C LEU A 63 23.36 12.85 -9.43
N PHE A 64 24.53 13.23 -8.94
CA PHE A 64 25.08 12.71 -7.69
C PHE A 64 24.15 12.99 -6.50
N ASN A 65 23.61 14.21 -6.42
CA ASN A 65 22.63 14.58 -5.40
C ASN A 65 21.32 13.76 -5.52
N ILE A 66 20.84 13.50 -6.74
CA ILE A 66 19.64 12.68 -6.97
C ILE A 66 19.90 11.23 -6.52
N ILE A 67 21.02 10.63 -6.92
CA ILE A 67 21.39 9.27 -6.53
C ILE A 67 21.55 9.17 -5.01
N ALA A 68 22.28 10.10 -4.39
CA ALA A 68 22.48 10.12 -2.95
C ALA A 68 21.15 10.24 -2.17
N ARG A 69 20.18 11.00 -2.69
CA ARG A 69 18.83 11.07 -2.09
C ARG A 69 18.00 9.81 -2.34
N ALA A 70 18.10 9.21 -3.52
CA ALA A 70 17.34 8.01 -3.90
C ALA A 70 17.76 6.76 -3.11
N GLN A 71 18.97 6.72 -2.54
CA GLN A 71 19.41 5.66 -1.61
C GLN A 71 18.54 5.57 -0.34
N LYS A 72 17.81 6.63 0.02
CA LYS A 72 16.74 6.58 1.02
C LYS A 72 15.39 6.51 0.30
N PRO A 73 14.82 5.30 0.09
CA PRO A 73 13.55 5.17 -0.60
C PRO A 73 12.47 5.97 0.10
N VAL A 74 11.67 6.69 -0.68
CA VAL A 74 10.55 7.49 -0.17
C VAL A 74 9.49 6.54 0.36
N LYS A 75 9.54 6.31 1.67
CA LYS A 75 8.57 5.50 2.40
C LYS A 75 7.48 6.42 2.95
N LEU A 76 6.31 6.39 2.32
CA LEU A 76 5.12 7.03 2.89
C LEU A 76 4.74 6.28 4.16
N THR A 77 5.01 6.91 5.30
CA THR A 77 4.83 6.33 6.62
C THR A 77 3.68 7.08 7.29
N ALA A 78 2.58 6.40 7.61
CA ALA A 78 1.46 7.03 8.30
C ALA A 78 1.80 7.15 9.79
N ARG A 79 2.43 8.27 10.20
CA ARG A 79 2.66 8.71 11.61
C ARG A 79 2.90 7.56 12.62
N GLY A 80 3.81 6.64 12.31
CA GLY A 80 4.20 5.52 13.19
C GLY A 80 3.77 4.12 12.74
N PHE A 81 2.89 3.99 11.75
CA PHE A 81 2.61 2.70 11.10
C PHE A 81 3.72 2.31 10.10
N GLN A 82 3.92 1.01 9.91
CA GLN A 82 4.78 0.42 8.88
C GLN A 82 4.53 1.11 7.51
N PRO A 83 5.56 1.30 6.65
CA PRO A 83 5.41 1.96 5.35
C PRO A 83 4.19 1.44 4.58
N ILE A 84 3.43 2.36 3.97
CA ILE A 84 2.26 2.06 3.15
C ILE A 84 2.74 1.21 1.97
N SER A 85 2.51 -0.09 2.08
CA SER A 85 3.02 -1.12 1.19
C SER A 85 2.01 -2.27 1.12
N LEU A 86 2.17 -3.14 0.13
CA LEU A 86 1.31 -4.31 -0.02
C LEU A 86 1.43 -5.27 1.20
N ALA A 87 2.59 -5.30 1.85
CA ALA A 87 2.80 -6.06 3.08
C ALA A 87 1.91 -5.54 4.22
N THR A 88 1.79 -4.21 4.36
CA THR A 88 0.90 -3.60 5.36
C THR A 88 -0.57 -3.94 5.09
N PHE A 89 -0.99 -3.98 3.81
CA PHE A 89 -2.34 -4.44 3.44
C PHE A 89 -2.59 -5.89 3.90
N GLN A 90 -1.65 -6.80 3.65
CA GLN A 90 -1.76 -8.21 4.06
C GLN A 90 -1.86 -8.37 5.58
N ILE A 91 -1.06 -7.60 6.33
CA ILE A 91 -1.10 -7.58 7.80
C ILE A 91 -2.49 -7.15 8.26
N VAL A 92 -3.01 -6.02 7.75
CA VAL A 92 -4.34 -5.52 8.13
C VAL A 92 -5.43 -6.54 7.82
N MET A 93 -5.45 -7.11 6.61
CA MET A 93 -6.45 -8.11 6.23
C MET A 93 -6.40 -9.36 7.12
N THR A 94 -5.19 -9.82 7.47
CA THR A 94 -5.00 -10.96 8.37
C THR A 94 -5.49 -10.65 9.77
N MET A 95 -5.23 -9.45 10.30
CA MET A 95 -5.74 -9.04 11.60
C MET A 95 -7.27 -8.95 11.60
N THR A 96 -7.87 -8.39 10.55
CA THR A 96 -9.33 -8.35 10.40
C THR A 96 -9.93 -9.75 10.42
N TYR A 97 -9.34 -10.70 9.67
CA TYR A 97 -9.79 -12.10 9.66
C TYR A 97 -9.65 -12.75 11.04
N ARG A 98 -8.53 -12.53 11.73
CA ARG A 98 -8.30 -13.08 13.08
C ARG A 98 -9.32 -12.56 14.09
N VAL A 99 -9.60 -11.26 14.06
CA VAL A 99 -10.62 -10.65 14.92
C VAL A 99 -11.99 -11.24 14.61
N PHE A 100 -12.34 -11.38 13.33
CA PHE A 100 -13.59 -12.00 12.90
C PHE A 100 -13.70 -13.46 13.37
N ALA A 101 -12.65 -14.25 13.21
CA ALA A 101 -12.62 -15.65 13.63
C ALA A 101 -12.74 -15.80 15.17
N VAL A 102 -12.13 -14.90 15.94
CA VAL A 102 -12.29 -14.88 17.40
C VAL A 102 -13.71 -14.51 17.80
N LEU A 103 -14.29 -13.48 17.17
CA LEU A 103 -15.66 -13.06 17.42
C LEU A 103 -16.66 -14.17 17.11
N GLN A 104 -16.47 -14.89 16.00
CA GLN A 104 -17.31 -16.04 15.65
C GLN A 104 -17.26 -17.11 16.75
N ARG A 105 -16.05 -17.48 17.19
CA ARG A 105 -15.87 -18.48 18.27
C ARG A 105 -16.39 -18.04 19.63
N ALA A 106 -16.49 -16.74 19.89
CA ALA A 106 -17.03 -16.21 21.14
C ALA A 106 -18.56 -16.06 21.11
N LEU A 107 -19.16 -16.07 19.91
CA LEU A 107 -20.60 -16.06 19.68
C LEU A 107 -21.20 -17.47 19.58
N ASP A 108 -20.38 -18.45 19.19
CA ASP A 108 -20.66 -19.89 19.28
C ASP A 108 -20.57 -20.41 20.73
#